data_AF-A0A7S2S4A4-F1
#
_entry.id   AF-A0A7S2S4A4-F1
#
_cell.length_a   1.000
_cell.length_b   1.000
_cell.length_c   1.000
_cell.angle_alpha   90.00
_cell.angle_beta   90.00
_cell.angle_gamma   90.00
#
_symmetry.space_group_name_H-M   'P 1'
#
loop_
_entity.id
_entity.type
_entity.pdbx_description
1 polymer ?
#
loop_
_entity_poly.entity_id
_entity_poly.type
_entity_poly.pdbx_seq_one_letter_code
_entity_poly.pdbx_strand_id
1 'polypeptide(L)'
;SDPSAGKPLWLTVEDQSRHHIFFDDNIHNCAEDSIVSVRVRRQEGEPFEPLSGEAIRQLQGTFLVRVPTIEPILNPDWFLEKIAACEAEFRSRGWVKGLSAV
;
A
#
# COMPACT_ATOMS: atom_id res chain seq x y z
N SER A 1 -9.47 7.50 -14.39
CA SER A 1 -10.06 6.15 -14.20
C SER A 1 -10.95 6.21 -12.95
N ASP A 2 -11.99 5.39 -12.85
CA ASP A 2 -12.81 5.33 -11.63
C ASP A 2 -11.97 4.66 -10.51
N PRO A 3 -11.67 5.35 -9.39
CA PRO A 3 -10.88 4.80 -8.30
C PRO A 3 -11.50 3.54 -7.67
N SER A 4 -12.80 3.30 -7.88
CA SER A 4 -13.51 2.11 -7.39
C SER A 4 -13.33 0.86 -8.28
N ALA A 5 -12.80 1.03 -9.50
CA ALA A 5 -12.58 -0.07 -10.45
C ALA A 5 -11.18 -0.73 -10.32
N GLY A 6 -10.33 -0.21 -9.43
CA GLY A 6 -9.00 -0.77 -9.15
C GLY A 6 -9.04 -2.06 -8.32
N LYS A 7 -7.91 -2.76 -8.27
CA LYS A 7 -7.71 -3.93 -7.40
C LYS A 7 -7.88 -3.51 -5.94
N PRO A 8 -8.79 -4.11 -5.16
CA PRO A 8 -9.11 -3.56 -3.85
C PRO A 8 -8.09 -3.95 -2.79
N LEU A 9 -7.76 -3.02 -1.89
CA LEU A 9 -6.93 -3.24 -0.71
C LEU A 9 -7.60 -2.59 0.51
N TRP A 10 -7.86 -3.37 1.57
CA TRP A 10 -8.47 -2.88 2.81
C TRP A 10 -7.47 -2.89 3.95
N LEU A 11 -7.30 -1.76 4.62
CA LEU A 11 -6.34 -1.59 5.71
C LEU A 11 -7.04 -1.13 6.98
N THR A 12 -6.69 -1.72 8.12
CA THR A 12 -7.07 -1.22 9.44
C THR A 12 -5.86 -0.52 10.04
N VAL A 13 -5.90 0.81 10.13
CA VAL A 13 -4.72 1.65 10.41
C VAL A 13 -4.10 1.35 11.78
N GLU A 14 -4.92 1.08 12.80
CA GLU A 14 -4.43 0.80 14.16
C GLU A 14 -4.13 -0.68 14.41
N ASP A 15 -4.44 -1.57 13.46
CA ASP A 15 -4.03 -2.98 13.54
C ASP A 15 -2.57 -3.12 13.08
N GLN A 16 -1.65 -3.06 14.04
CA GLN A 16 -0.22 -3.28 13.79
C GLN A 16 0.19 -4.76 13.89
N SER A 17 -0.75 -5.69 14.09
CA SER A 17 -0.44 -7.12 14.15
C SER A 17 -0.14 -7.72 12.78
N ARG A 18 -0.56 -7.05 11.70
CA ARG A 18 -0.43 -7.50 10.32
C ARG A 18 0.05 -6.36 9.43
N HIS A 19 1.04 -6.65 8.59
CA HIS A 19 1.48 -5.74 7.56
C HIS A 19 1.10 -6.29 6.18
N HIS A 20 0.08 -5.69 5.56
CA HIS A 20 -0.36 -6.07 4.22
C HIS A 20 0.54 -5.41 3.17
N ILE A 21 1.16 -6.21 2.29
CA ILE A 21 2.00 -5.72 1.19
C ILE A 21 1.41 -6.21 -0.12
N PHE A 22 1.14 -5.29 -1.04
CA PHE A 22 0.56 -5.54 -2.35
C PHE A 22 1.62 -5.35 -3.45
N PHE A 23 1.84 -6.41 -4.24
CA PHE A 23 2.79 -6.42 -5.35
C PHE A 23 2.03 -6.44 -6.68
N ASP A 24 2.34 -5.51 -7.58
CA ASP A 24 1.82 -5.49 -8.95
C ASP A 24 2.74 -4.72 -9.88
N ASP A 25 2.87 -5.13 -11.13
CA ASP A 25 3.66 -4.42 -12.14
C ASP A 25 2.97 -3.17 -12.69
N ASN A 26 1.63 -3.14 -12.66
CA ASN A 26 0.80 -2.02 -13.13
C ASN A 26 0.60 -0.92 -12.09
N ILE A 27 1.24 -0.99 -10.93
CA ILE A 27 1.23 0.11 -9.97
C ILE A 27 2.01 1.30 -10.55
N HIS A 28 1.30 2.39 -10.86
CA HIS A 28 1.89 3.65 -11.27
C HIS A 28 1.97 4.61 -10.08
N ASN A 29 3.09 5.32 -9.93
CA ASN A 29 3.27 6.33 -8.87
C ASN A 29 2.57 7.66 -9.23
N CYS A 30 1.33 7.58 -9.70
CA CYS A 30 0.52 8.68 -10.22
C CYS A 30 -0.79 8.74 -9.42
N ALA A 31 -1.16 9.92 -8.94
CA ALA A 31 -2.35 10.08 -8.10
C ALA A 31 -3.64 9.87 -8.92
N GLU A 32 -3.58 10.17 -10.21
CA GLU A 32 -4.70 10.13 -11.14
C GLU A 32 -4.88 8.76 -11.82
N ASP A 33 -3.90 7.86 -11.63
CA ASP A 33 -3.86 6.52 -12.23
C ASP A 33 -3.46 5.47 -11.20
N SER A 34 -4.29 5.33 -10.16
CA SER A 34 -4.13 4.25 -9.19
C SER A 34 -4.84 2.98 -9.68
N ILE A 35 -4.06 1.94 -9.97
CA ILE A 35 -4.58 0.58 -10.21
C ILE A 35 -5.11 -0.06 -8.92
N VAL A 36 -4.72 0.44 -7.75
CA VAL A 36 -5.16 -0.08 -6.44
C VAL A 36 -6.24 0.82 -5.86
N SER A 37 -7.38 0.24 -5.51
CA SER A 37 -8.47 0.90 -4.79
C SER A 37 -8.29 0.67 -3.30
N VAL A 38 -7.61 1.59 -2.61
CA VAL A 38 -7.33 1.43 -1.18
C VAL A 38 -8.47 1.99 -0.35
N ARG A 39 -8.93 1.21 0.62
CA ARG A 39 -9.90 1.63 1.62
C ARG A 39 -9.33 1.44 3.02
N VAL A 40 -9.53 2.42 3.87
CA VAL A 40 -9.01 2.42 5.24
C VAL A 40 -10.14 2.52 6.25
N ARG A 41 -9.94 1.90 7.40
CA ARG A 41 -10.68 2.19 8.63
C ARG A 41 -9.66 2.37 9.75
N ARG A 42 -10.01 3.08 10.82
CA ARG A 42 -9.06 3.26 11.92
C ARG A 42 -8.97 2.00 12.76
N GLN A 43 -10.12 1.53 13.23
CA GLN A 43 -10.25 0.35 14.10
C GLN A 43 -11.23 -0.67 13.54
N GLU A 44 -11.21 -1.89 14.09
CA GLU A 44 -12.22 -2.88 13.78
C GLU A 44 -13.61 -2.43 14.26
N GLY A 45 -14.63 -2.63 13.41
CA GLY A 45 -16.00 -2.17 13.65
C GLY A 45 -16.34 -0.82 13.03
N GLU A 46 -15.35 -0.05 12.58
CA GLU A 46 -15.58 1.18 11.82
C GLU A 46 -15.81 0.92 10.31
N PRO A 47 -16.54 1.81 9.62
CA PRO A 47 -16.70 1.73 8.17
C PRO A 47 -15.37 1.98 7.45
N PHE A 48 -15.23 1.36 6.28
CA PHE A 48 -14.09 1.61 5.40
C PHE A 48 -14.35 2.81 4.49
N GLU A 49 -13.39 3.71 4.42
CA GLU A 49 -13.43 4.91 3.59
C GLU A 49 -12.37 4.86 2.47
N PRO A 50 -12.67 5.37 1.27
CA PRO A 50 -11.71 5.39 0.17
C PRO A 50 -10.56 6.38 0.47
N LEU A 51 -9.33 5.99 0.12
CA LEU A 51 -8.20 6.92 0.11
C LEU A 51 -8.12 7.70 -1.21
N SER A 52 -7.65 8.94 -1.14
CA SER A 52 -7.31 9.71 -2.34
C SER A 52 -6.08 9.12 -3.04
N GLY A 53 -5.92 9.42 -4.33
CA GLY A 53 -4.74 8.99 -5.10
C GLY A 53 -3.42 9.49 -4.50
N GLU A 54 -3.39 10.72 -3.98
CA GLU A 54 -2.22 11.29 -3.31
C GLU A 54 -1.87 10.53 -2.04
N ALA A 55 -2.88 10.12 -1.25
CA ALA A 55 -2.69 9.31 -0.07
C ALA A 55 -2.21 7.89 -0.43
N ILE A 56 -2.79 7.28 -1.47
CA ILE A 56 -2.36 5.97 -1.99
C ILE A 56 -0.90 6.02 -2.45
N ARG A 57 -0.48 7.12 -3.07
CA ARG A 57 0.90 7.33 -3.50
C ARG A 57 1.89 7.29 -2.33
N GLN A 58 1.48 7.75 -1.14
CA GLN A 58 2.33 7.71 0.06
C GLN A 58 2.51 6.29 0.63
N LEU A 59 1.71 5.33 0.18
CA LEU A 59 1.80 3.92 0.58
C LEU A 59 2.90 3.15 -0.18
N GLN A 60 3.48 3.74 -1.23
CA GLN A 60 4.56 3.13 -2.01
C GLN A 60 5.80 2.85 -1.15
N GLY A 61 6.36 1.66 -1.30
CA GLY A 61 7.51 1.20 -0.51
C GLY A 61 7.17 0.78 0.91
N THR A 62 5.89 0.85 1.33
CA THR A 62 5.43 0.32 2.61
C THR A 62 4.35 -0.74 2.38
N PHE A 63 3.18 -0.35 1.86
CA PHE A 63 2.06 -1.27 1.59
C PHE A 63 1.93 -1.63 0.12
N LEU A 64 2.47 -0.80 -0.78
CA LEU A 64 2.41 -1.01 -2.22
C LEU A 64 3.82 -1.09 -2.79
N VAL A 65 4.05 -2.09 -3.65
CA VAL A 65 5.31 -2.27 -4.35
C VAL A 65 5.04 -2.51 -5.82
N ARG A 66 5.54 -1.61 -6.67
CA ARG A 66 5.59 -1.86 -8.10
C ARG A 66 6.59 -2.97 -8.41
N VAL A 67 6.16 -4.01 -9.12
CA VAL A 67 7.01 -5.11 -9.55
C VAL A 67 7.60 -4.80 -10.93
N PRO A 68 8.92 -4.59 -11.06
CA PRO A 68 9.55 -4.52 -12.37
C PRO A 68 9.53 -5.92 -13.01
N THR A 69 9.25 -5.99 -14.30
CA THR A 69 9.03 -7.26 -15.02
C THR A 69 10.24 -8.22 -14.94
N ILE A 70 11.46 -7.68 -14.85
CA ILE A 70 12.69 -8.48 -14.99
C ILE A 70 13.43 -8.71 -13.66
N GLU A 71 13.43 -7.77 -12.71
CA GLU A 71 14.28 -7.91 -11.51
C GLU A 71 13.98 -9.17 -10.68
N PRO A 72 12.71 -9.56 -10.43
CA PRO A 72 12.42 -10.78 -9.67
C PRO A 72 12.81 -12.07 -10.40
N ILE A 73 13.02 -12.01 -11.72
CA ILE A 73 13.53 -13.14 -12.50
C ILE A 73 15.03 -13.27 -12.30
N LEU A 74 15.75 -12.14 -12.23
CA LEU A 74 17.21 -12.10 -12.10
C LEU A 74 17.69 -12.24 -10.65
N ASN A 75 16.86 -11.89 -9.68
CA ASN A 75 17.15 -12.02 -8.25
C ASN A 75 16.06 -12.86 -7.56
N PRO A 76 16.34 -14.13 -7.22
CA PRO A 76 15.40 -14.99 -6.49
C PRO A 76 14.96 -14.43 -5.14
N ASP A 77 15.80 -13.62 -4.50
CA ASP A 77 15.53 -13.03 -3.19
C ASP A 77 14.79 -11.68 -3.29
N TRP A 78 14.50 -11.18 -4.50
CA TRP A 78 13.93 -9.85 -4.72
C TRP A 78 12.68 -9.59 -3.89
N PHE A 79 11.74 -10.55 -3.86
CA PHE A 79 10.51 -10.39 -3.06
C PHE A 79 10.81 -10.33 -1.56
N LEU A 80 11.76 -11.14 -1.07
CA LEU A 80 12.16 -11.13 0.34
C LEU A 80 12.82 -9.81 0.72
N GLU A 81 13.69 -9.28 -0.14
CA GLU A 81 14.32 -7.97 0.04
C GLU A 81 13.27 -6.84 0.08
N LYS A 82 12.27 -6.88 -0.81
CA LYS A 82 11.18 -5.87 -0.81
C LYS A 82 10.29 -5.99 0.43
N ILE A 83 9.94 -7.21 0.84
CA ILE A 83 9.18 -7.43 2.09
C ILE A 83 9.95 -6.85 3.28
N ALA A 84 11.24 -7.16 3.41
CA ALA A 84 12.08 -6.66 4.49
C ALA A 84 12.18 -5.13 4.50
N ALA A 85 12.32 -4.50 3.33
CA ALA A 85 12.32 -3.04 3.19
C ALA A 85 10.98 -2.42 3.59
N CYS A 86 9.87 -3.01 3.14
CA CYS A 86 8.52 -2.57 3.48
C CYS A 86 8.26 -2.68 4.99
N GLU A 87 8.64 -3.78 5.62
CA GLU A 87 8.52 -3.96 7.06
C GLU A 87 9.39 -2.99 7.86
N ALA A 88 10.61 -2.71 7.39
CA ALA A 88 11.47 -1.71 8.01
C ALA A 88 10.81 -0.33 7.96
N GLU A 89 10.21 0.03 6.84
CA GLU A 89 9.49 1.30 6.68
C GLU A 89 8.20 1.36 7.50
N PHE A 90 7.47 0.25 7.59
CA PHE A 90 6.27 0.14 8.43
C PHE A 90 6.61 0.33 9.92
N ARG A 91 7.76 -0.17 10.38
CA ARG A 91 8.25 0.04 11.75
C ARG A 91 8.80 1.46 11.97
N SER A 92 9.42 2.08 10.95
CA SER A 92 10.03 3.41 11.05
C SER A 92 8.97 4.52 11.06
N ARG A 93 7.95 4.38 10.20
CA ARG A 93 6.81 5.30 10.12
C ARG A 93 5.80 4.90 11.17
N GLY A 94 5.80 5.57 12.32
CA GLY A 94 4.64 5.54 13.22
C GLY A 94 3.40 5.99 12.44
N TRP A 95 2.59 5.02 12.00
CA TRP A 95 1.55 5.06 10.95
C TRP A 95 0.34 6.01 11.21
N VAL A 96 0.48 6.99 12.08
CA VAL A 96 -0.65 7.77 12.62
C VAL A 96 -0.73 9.20 12.05
N LYS A 97 0.38 9.87 11.75
CA LYS A 97 0.33 11.33 11.51
C LYS A 97 -0.13 11.77 10.12
N GLY A 98 -0.08 10.91 9.11
CA GLY A 98 -0.40 11.29 7.71
C GLY A 98 -1.84 11.01 7.26
N LEU A 99 -2.50 10.03 7.89
CA LEU A 99 -3.87 9.61 7.54
C LEU A 99 -4.92 10.10 8.53
N SER A 100 -4.52 10.82 9.59
CA SER A 100 -5.44 11.45 10.57
C SER A 100 -6.32 12.58 9.99
N ALA A 101 -6.33 12.77 8.68
CA ALA A 101 -7.18 13.73 7.98
C ALA A 101 -8.33 13.05 7.20
N VAL A 102 -8.59 11.76 7.49
CA VAL A 102 -9.86 11.08 7.19
C VAL A 102 -10.76 11.25 8.41
#